data_AF-A0A1V6NWN3-F1
#
_entry.id   AF-A0A1V6NWN3-F1
#
_cell.length_a   1.000
_cell.length_b   1.000
_cell.length_c   1.000
_cell.angle_alpha   90.00
_cell.angle_beta   90.00
_cell.angle_gamma   90.00
#
_symmetry.space_group_name_H-M   'P 1'
#
loop_
_entity.id
_entity.type
_entity.pdbx_description
1 polymer ?
#
loop_
_entity_poly.entity_id
_entity_poly.type
_entity_poly.pdbx_seq_one_letter_code
_entity_poly.pdbx_strand_id
1 'polypeptide(L)'
;MVSFDPISKYLHHLNRNAEINHVTSGVTRPTGQGAWCLELESHYHDLEQGTGNILQHYITEQTHYPKHVVAMSDHPIPAPTDRQLELLTQLRQAASNRSHARRRLLREASQLMESANQIIDSYTNGGMAPSAGIMWAMEQHMMSLVEEMCVVRAEERFYRDLEAEIFRGIGQ
;
A
#
# COMPACT_ATOMS: atom_id res chain seq x y z
N MET A 1 -11.53 18.76 -27.90
CA MET A 1 -11.72 17.98 -26.66
C MET A 1 -10.44 17.21 -26.41
N VAL A 2 -9.70 17.54 -25.35
CA VAL A 2 -8.50 16.81 -24.94
C VAL A 2 -8.97 15.61 -24.12
N SER A 3 -8.73 14.38 -24.59
CA SER A 3 -9.02 13.17 -23.83
C SER A 3 -8.10 13.13 -22.61
N PHE A 4 -8.68 13.29 -21.43
CA PHE A 4 -7.94 13.21 -20.17
C PHE A 4 -7.85 11.72 -19.81
N ASP A 5 -6.71 11.10 -20.10
CA ASP A 5 -6.40 9.73 -19.69
C ASP A 5 -5.76 9.75 -18.29
N PRO A 6 -6.49 9.36 -17.23
CA PRO A 6 -5.97 9.35 -15.87
C PRO A 6 -4.79 8.37 -15.71
N ILE A 7 -4.74 7.33 -16.55
CA ILE A 7 -3.69 6.29 -16.53
C ILE A 7 -2.39 6.88 -17.05
N SER A 8 -2.43 7.70 -18.10
CA SER A 8 -1.26 8.40 -18.63
C SER A 8 -0.63 9.36 -17.59
N LYS A 9 -1.46 10.07 -16.82
CA LYS A 9 -1.01 10.96 -15.75
C LYS A 9 -0.38 10.18 -14.58
N TYR A 10 -0.95 9.03 -14.25
CA TYR A 10 -0.43 8.10 -13.25
C TYR A 10 0.94 7.50 -13.67
N LEU A 11 1.07 7.05 -14.92
CA LEU A 11 2.33 6.55 -15.48
C LEU A 11 3.41 7.64 -15.50
N HIS A 12 3.05 8.89 -15.83
CA HIS A 12 3.98 10.02 -15.71
C HIS A 12 4.41 10.30 -14.26
N HIS A 13 3.51 10.13 -13.29
CA HIS A 13 3.82 10.36 -11.88
C HIS A 13 4.70 9.25 -11.30
N LEU A 14 4.48 8.00 -11.71
CA LEU A 14 5.36 6.87 -11.38
C LEU A 14 6.74 7.01 -12.01
N ASN A 15 6.82 7.37 -13.30
CA ASN A 15 8.09 7.55 -13.99
C ASN A 15 8.91 8.69 -13.36
N ARG A 16 8.25 9.77 -12.93
CA ARG A 16 8.91 10.87 -12.21
C ARG A 16 9.43 10.47 -10.83
N ASN A 17 8.73 9.58 -10.13
CA ASN A 17 9.20 9.06 -8.84
C ASN A 17 10.33 8.04 -9.01
N ALA A 18 10.33 7.26 -10.10
CA ALA A 18 11.44 6.37 -10.46
C ALA A 18 12.71 7.16 -10.85
N GLU A 19 12.57 8.29 -11.54
CA GLU A 19 13.69 9.18 -11.87
C GLU A 19 14.29 9.88 -10.64
N ILE A 20 13.49 10.24 -9.64
CA ILE A 20 13.99 10.78 -8.37
C ILE A 20 14.87 9.74 -7.64
N ASN A 21 14.53 8.46 -7.73
CA ASN A 21 15.33 7.39 -7.12
C ASN A 21 16.61 7.06 -7.92
N HIS A 22 16.64 7.35 -9.23
CA HIS A 22 17.84 7.15 -10.06
C HIS A 22 18.83 8.34 -10.02
N VAL A 23 18.39 9.57 -9.71
CA VAL A 23 19.28 10.75 -9.64
C VAL A 23 20.13 10.79 -8.35
N THR A 24 19.83 9.95 -7.36
CA THR A 24 20.67 9.74 -6.16
C THR A 24 21.80 8.71 -6.34
N SER A 25 22.05 8.22 -7.56
CA SER A 25 23.13 7.26 -7.87
C SER A 25 24.56 7.84 -7.75
N GLY A 26 24.70 9.14 -7.43
CA GLY A 26 25.98 9.82 -7.22
C GLY A 26 26.32 10.12 -5.76
N VAL A 27 25.57 9.59 -4.79
CA VAL A 27 25.79 9.85 -3.36
C VAL A 27 26.71 8.77 -2.80
N THR A 28 27.88 9.20 -2.32
CA THR A 28 28.80 8.42 -1.47
C THR A 28 28.02 7.58 -0.46
N ARG A 29 28.19 6.24 -0.52
CA ARG A 29 27.64 5.27 0.42
C ARG A 29 27.67 5.84 1.85
N PRO A 30 26.53 6.12 2.50
CA PRO A 30 26.54 6.48 3.89
C PRO A 30 27.02 5.25 4.66
N THR A 31 28.19 5.38 5.27
CA THR A 31 28.79 4.40 6.19
C THR A 31 28.07 4.35 7.54
N GLY A 32 26.82 4.83 7.59
CA GLY A 32 25.96 4.84 8.76
C GLY A 32 24.79 3.89 8.52
N GLN A 33 24.94 2.65 8.96
CA GLN A 33 23.96 1.56 8.94
C GLN A 33 22.70 1.83 9.81
N GLY A 34 22.43 3.08 10.19
CA GLY A 34 21.40 3.45 11.17
C GLY A 34 20.38 4.50 10.72
N ALA A 35 20.53 5.13 9.55
CA ALA A 35 19.60 6.17 9.11
C ALA A 35 18.28 5.60 8.55
N TRP A 36 18.34 4.44 7.88
CA TRP A 36 17.15 3.76 7.35
C TRP A 36 16.31 3.09 8.44
N CYS A 37 16.90 2.79 9.61
CA CYS A 37 16.18 2.19 10.74
C CYS A 37 15.27 3.19 11.45
N LEU A 38 15.69 4.45 11.64
CA LEU A 38 14.90 5.41 12.44
C LEU A 38 13.64 5.91 11.72
N GLU A 39 13.63 5.96 10.39
CA GLU A 39 12.45 6.39 9.61
C GLU A 39 11.43 5.25 9.44
N LEU A 40 11.90 3.99 9.41
CA LEU A 40 11.04 2.80 9.46
C LEU A 40 10.55 2.51 10.89
N GLU A 41 11.35 2.70 11.93
CA GLU A 41 10.96 2.51 13.34
C GLU A 41 9.92 3.54 13.79
N SER A 42 10.03 4.81 13.38
CA SER A 42 8.99 5.81 13.64
C SER A 42 7.65 5.48 12.96
N HIS A 43 7.66 4.69 11.88
CA HIS A 43 6.44 4.25 11.19
C HIS A 43 5.93 2.88 11.65
N TYR A 44 6.80 2.02 12.18
CA TYR A 44 6.43 0.74 12.79
C TYR A 44 5.84 0.90 14.20
N HIS A 45 6.24 1.92 14.97
CA HIS A 45 5.67 2.14 16.29
C HIS A 45 4.18 2.51 16.25
N ASP A 46 3.73 3.16 15.16
CA ASP A 46 2.30 3.41 14.86
C ASP A 46 1.55 2.12 14.43
N LEU A 47 2.26 1.14 13.86
CA LEU A 47 1.70 -0.14 13.42
C LEU A 47 1.55 -1.13 14.58
N GLU A 48 2.48 -1.21 15.52
CA GLU A 48 2.40 -2.19 16.63
C GLU A 48 1.41 -1.78 17.74
N GLN A 49 1.20 -0.48 17.99
CA GLN A 49 0.12 -0.05 18.90
C GLN A 49 -1.28 -0.11 18.25
N GLY A 50 -1.37 -0.19 16.93
CA GLY A 50 -2.64 -0.24 16.20
C GLY A 50 -3.09 -1.65 15.78
N THR A 51 -2.19 -2.53 15.35
CA THR A 51 -2.58 -3.71 14.56
C THR A 51 -3.19 -4.87 15.35
N GLY A 52 -2.91 -4.98 16.66
CA GLY A 52 -3.54 -5.98 17.53
C GLY A 52 -5.05 -5.80 17.70
N ASN A 53 -5.57 -4.59 17.45
CA ASN A 53 -7.00 -4.27 17.52
C ASN A 53 -7.61 -3.81 16.19
N ILE A 54 -6.84 -3.48 15.14
CA ILE A 54 -7.39 -2.99 13.86
C ILE A 54 -8.28 -4.02 13.16
N LEU A 55 -7.95 -5.32 13.20
CA LEU A 55 -8.80 -6.35 12.59
C LEU A 55 -10.12 -6.56 13.36
N GLN A 56 -10.12 -6.38 14.69
CA GLN A 56 -11.37 -6.39 15.47
C GLN A 56 -12.17 -5.09 15.33
N HIS A 57 -11.51 -3.93 15.28
CA HIS A 57 -12.16 -2.63 15.09
C HIS A 57 -12.83 -2.53 13.71
N TYR A 58 -12.16 -3.00 12.63
CA TYR A 58 -12.75 -3.01 11.29
C TYR A 58 -13.96 -3.95 11.14
N ILE A 59 -14.00 -5.06 11.89
CA ILE A 59 -15.14 -5.99 11.87
C ILE A 59 -16.29 -5.45 12.74
N THR A 60 -15.99 -4.75 13.84
CA THR A 60 -17.02 -4.27 14.78
C THR A 60 -17.67 -2.96 14.32
N GLU A 61 -16.91 -2.04 13.71
CA GLU A 61 -17.44 -0.74 13.25
C GLU A 61 -18.37 -0.83 12.04
N GLN A 62 -18.34 -1.91 11.25
CA GLN A 62 -19.31 -2.09 10.15
C GLN A 62 -20.73 -2.47 10.63
N THR A 63 -20.92 -2.80 11.91
CA THR A 63 -22.22 -3.24 12.44
C THR A 63 -23.02 -2.14 13.13
N HIS A 64 -22.41 -0.98 13.39
CA HIS A 64 -23.07 0.16 14.02
C HIS A 64 -23.18 1.33 13.05
N TYR A 65 -23.96 1.15 11.98
CA TYR A 65 -24.51 2.31 11.29
C TYR A 65 -25.59 2.89 12.20
N PRO A 66 -25.39 4.06 12.84
CA PRO A 66 -26.49 4.76 13.46
C PRO A 66 -27.56 4.91 12.39
N LYS A 67 -28.75 4.39 12.70
CA LYS A 67 -29.94 4.50 11.86
C LYS A 67 -30.33 5.97 11.86
N HIS A 68 -29.59 6.79 11.12
CA HIS A 68 -29.94 8.17 10.86
C HIS A 68 -31.27 8.12 10.16
N VAL A 69 -32.31 8.53 10.88
CA VAL A 69 -33.62 8.83 10.32
C VAL A 69 -33.38 10.07 9.46
N VAL A 70 -32.95 9.84 8.22
CA VAL A 70 -32.83 10.90 7.22
C VAL A 70 -34.27 11.37 7.00
N ALA A 71 -34.59 12.55 7.54
CA ALA A 71 -35.80 13.25 7.17
C ALA A 71 -35.80 13.36 5.64
N MET A 72 -36.81 12.76 5.00
CA MET A 72 -36.95 12.78 3.54
C MET A 72 -37.19 14.22 3.10
N SER A 73 -36.12 14.96 2.89
CA SER A 73 -36.16 16.14 2.03
C SER A 73 -36.42 15.64 0.61
N ASP A 74 -37.47 16.13 -0.05
CA ASP A 74 -37.90 15.79 -1.43
C ASP A 74 -36.87 16.22 -2.51
N HIS A 75 -35.59 16.28 -2.16
CA HIS A 75 -34.52 16.68 -3.06
C HIS A 75 -34.13 15.45 -3.88
N PRO A 76 -34.25 15.50 -5.22
CA PRO A 76 -33.82 14.41 -6.08
C PRO A 76 -32.35 14.09 -5.80
N ILE A 77 -32.02 12.83 -5.53
CA ILE A 77 -30.63 12.40 -5.42
C ILE A 77 -29.97 12.63 -6.79
N PRO A 78 -28.91 13.44 -6.89
CA PRO A 78 -28.23 13.65 -8.16
C PRO A 78 -27.73 12.32 -8.73
N ALA A 79 -28.14 11.99 -9.95
CA ALA A 79 -27.68 10.79 -10.63
C ALA A 79 -26.28 11.02 -11.21
N PRO A 80 -25.33 10.07 -11.05
CA PRO A 80 -24.03 10.17 -11.69
C PRO A 80 -24.16 10.17 -13.22
N THR A 81 -23.33 10.95 -13.89
CA THR A 81 -23.18 10.94 -15.35
C THR A 81 -22.50 9.64 -15.83
N ASP A 82 -22.70 9.25 -17.09
CA ASP A 82 -22.07 8.04 -17.68
C ASP A 82 -20.54 8.04 -17.48
N ARG A 83 -19.91 9.21 -17.64
CA ARG A 83 -18.46 9.38 -17.41
C ARG A 83 -18.08 9.14 -15.95
N GLN A 84 -18.88 9.59 -15.00
CA GLN A 84 -18.64 9.33 -13.57
C GLN A 84 -18.83 7.84 -13.27
N LEU A 85 -19.82 7.17 -13.87
CA LEU A 85 -20.01 5.71 -13.72
C LEU A 85 -18.82 4.92 -14.29
N GLU A 86 -18.28 5.34 -15.43
CA GLU A 86 -17.09 4.73 -16.01
C GLU A 86 -15.88 4.88 -15.07
N LEU A 87 -15.63 6.08 -14.55
CA LEU A 87 -14.54 6.32 -13.59
C LEU A 87 -14.69 5.50 -12.30
N LEU A 88 -15.92 5.40 -11.76
CA LEU A 88 -16.21 4.57 -10.59
C LEU A 88 -15.96 3.08 -10.88
N THR A 89 -16.27 2.62 -12.09
CA THR A 89 -15.98 1.24 -12.52
C THR A 89 -14.47 0.99 -12.59
N GLN A 90 -13.71 1.92 -13.15
CA GLN A 90 -12.24 1.85 -13.19
C GLN A 90 -11.63 1.86 -11.78
N LEU A 91 -12.14 2.73 -10.89
CA LEU A 91 -11.73 2.79 -9.48
C LEU A 91 -11.97 1.47 -8.75
N ARG A 92 -13.15 0.86 -8.96
CA ARG A 92 -13.50 -0.45 -8.38
C ARG A 92 -12.55 -1.54 -8.87
N GLN A 93 -12.26 -1.58 -10.17
CA GLN A 93 -11.32 -2.56 -10.72
C GLN A 93 -9.90 -2.36 -10.14
N ALA A 94 -9.43 -1.12 -10.06
CA ALA A 94 -8.14 -0.79 -9.46
C ALA A 94 -8.07 -1.19 -7.98
N ALA A 95 -9.13 -0.95 -7.21
CA ALA A 95 -9.23 -1.36 -5.81
C ALA A 95 -9.17 -2.89 -5.66
N SER A 96 -9.84 -3.64 -6.54
CA SER A 96 -9.75 -5.09 -6.58
C SER A 96 -8.31 -5.56 -6.83
N ASN A 97 -7.67 -5.01 -7.87
CA ASN A 97 -6.28 -5.34 -8.21
C ASN A 97 -5.32 -5.06 -7.05
N ARG A 98 -5.45 -3.91 -6.37
CA ARG A 98 -4.66 -3.57 -5.18
C ARG A 98 -4.88 -4.56 -4.03
N SER A 99 -6.12 -4.96 -3.78
CA SER A 99 -6.44 -5.98 -2.76
C SER A 99 -5.79 -7.33 -3.08
N HIS A 100 -5.76 -7.72 -4.36
CA HIS A 100 -5.02 -8.89 -4.81
C HIS A 100 -3.50 -8.75 -4.61
N ALA A 101 -2.91 -7.62 -5.02
CA ALA A 101 -1.49 -7.34 -4.85
C ALA A 101 -1.07 -7.36 -3.38
N ARG A 102 -1.83 -6.68 -2.50
CA ARG A 102 -1.57 -6.66 -1.06
C ARG A 102 -1.62 -8.06 -0.44
N ARG A 103 -2.61 -8.88 -0.81
CA ARG A 103 -2.70 -10.28 -0.34
C ARG A 103 -1.53 -11.13 -0.81
N ARG A 104 -1.06 -10.93 -2.04
CA ARG A 104 0.14 -11.60 -2.56
C ARG A 104 1.38 -11.19 -1.76
N LEU A 105 1.63 -9.89 -1.60
CA LEU A 105 2.78 -9.36 -0.87
C LEU A 105 2.82 -9.83 0.59
N LEU A 106 1.68 -9.83 1.29
CA LEU A 106 1.60 -10.34 2.67
C LEU A 106 1.91 -11.84 2.75
N ARG A 107 1.46 -12.62 1.76
CA ARG A 107 1.78 -14.05 1.69
C ARG A 107 3.27 -14.28 1.47
N GLU A 108 3.88 -13.55 0.54
CA GLU A 108 5.32 -13.66 0.26
C GLU A 108 6.17 -13.22 1.46
N ALA A 109 5.80 -12.13 2.13
CA ALA A 109 6.44 -11.70 3.38
C ALA A 109 6.34 -12.78 4.47
N SER A 110 5.17 -13.42 4.61
CA SER A 110 4.98 -14.51 5.59
C SER A 110 5.88 -15.72 5.29
N GLN A 111 6.01 -16.09 4.01
CA GLN A 111 6.89 -17.18 3.59
C GLN A 111 8.37 -16.86 3.84
N LEU A 112 8.77 -15.60 3.66
CA LEU A 112 10.13 -15.15 3.94
C LEU A 112 10.41 -15.18 5.44
N MET A 113 9.47 -14.74 6.28
CA MET A 113 9.59 -14.85 7.74
C MET A 113 9.67 -16.30 8.20
N GLU A 114 8.87 -17.20 7.62
CA GLU A 114 8.96 -18.63 7.91
C GLU A 114 10.33 -19.20 7.54
N SER A 115 10.88 -18.80 6.39
CA SER A 115 12.22 -19.18 5.97
C SER A 115 13.30 -18.64 6.92
N ALA A 116 13.15 -17.41 7.41
CA ALA A 116 14.05 -16.81 8.39
C ALA A 116 14.04 -17.59 9.71
N ASN A 117 12.86 -17.96 10.19
CA ASN A 117 12.71 -18.76 11.40
C ASN A 117 13.37 -20.13 11.26
N GLN A 118 13.19 -20.81 10.13
CA GLN A 118 13.86 -22.09 9.87
C GLN A 118 15.39 -21.99 9.89
N ILE A 119 15.95 -20.89 9.39
CA ILE A 119 17.40 -20.62 9.44
C ILE A 119 17.87 -20.40 10.88
N ILE A 120 17.12 -19.60 11.66
CA ILE A 120 17.41 -19.35 13.07
C ILE A 120 17.36 -20.68 13.86
N ASP A 121 16.34 -21.50 13.64
CA ASP A 121 16.19 -22.80 14.27
C ASP A 121 17.33 -23.76 13.91
N SER A 122 17.76 -23.75 12.65
CA SER A 122 18.89 -24.57 12.17
C SER A 122 20.21 -24.14 12.81
N TYR A 123 20.42 -22.85 12.98
CA TYR A 123 21.60 -22.30 13.64
C TYR A 123 21.62 -22.63 15.14
N THR A 124 20.50 -22.41 15.83
CA THR A 124 20.39 -22.60 17.28
C THR A 124 20.46 -24.07 17.69
N ASN A 125 19.81 -24.96 16.94
CA ASN A 125 19.76 -26.39 17.29
C ASN A 125 20.90 -27.21 16.64
N GLY A 126 21.36 -26.81 15.45
CA GLY A 126 22.36 -27.56 14.68
C GLY A 126 23.75 -26.94 14.66
N GLY A 127 23.93 -25.71 15.17
CA GLY A 127 25.18 -24.97 15.07
C GLY A 127 25.58 -24.61 13.63
N MET A 128 24.67 -24.83 12.66
CA MET A 128 24.93 -24.58 11.25
C MET A 128 24.60 -23.14 10.91
N ALA A 129 25.64 -22.32 10.73
CA ALA A 129 25.48 -20.96 10.26
C ALA A 129 24.94 -20.96 8.81
N PRO A 130 23.96 -20.10 8.48
CA PRO A 130 23.53 -19.94 7.10
C PRO A 130 24.68 -19.44 6.24
N SER A 131 24.69 -19.84 4.98
CA SER A 131 25.67 -19.29 4.03
C SER A 131 25.38 -17.80 3.81
N ALA A 132 26.44 -17.01 3.61
CA ALA A 132 26.30 -15.58 3.32
C ALA A 132 25.41 -15.31 2.09
N GLY A 133 25.43 -16.22 1.11
CA GLY A 133 24.58 -16.12 -0.08
C GLY A 133 23.08 -16.25 0.22
N ILE A 134 22.70 -17.12 1.16
CA ILE A 134 21.29 -17.25 1.58
C ILE A 134 20.83 -15.98 2.30
N MET A 135 21.64 -15.48 3.24
CA MET A 135 21.33 -14.24 3.96
C MET A 135 21.16 -13.06 3.01
N TRP A 136 22.09 -12.91 2.06
CA TRP A 136 22.02 -11.84 1.06
C TRP A 136 20.80 -11.98 0.15
N ALA A 137 20.48 -13.19 -0.33
CA ALA A 137 19.30 -13.40 -1.16
C ALA A 137 17.99 -13.06 -0.43
N MET A 138 17.89 -13.39 0.86
CA MET A 138 16.75 -13.01 1.68
C MET A 138 16.65 -11.50 1.87
N GLU A 139 17.77 -10.83 2.13
CA GLU A 139 17.82 -9.37 2.25
C GLU A 139 17.34 -8.69 0.95
N GLN A 140 17.83 -9.13 -0.22
CA GLN A 140 17.36 -8.62 -1.51
C GLN A 140 15.86 -8.83 -1.71
N HIS A 141 15.36 -10.00 -1.35
CA HIS A 141 13.94 -10.31 -1.47
C HIS A 141 13.09 -9.45 -0.52
N MET A 142 13.53 -9.21 0.72
CA MET A 142 12.87 -8.30 1.65
C MET A 142 12.81 -6.87 1.11
N MET A 143 13.92 -6.36 0.57
CA MET A 143 13.96 -5.02 -0.02
C MET A 143 13.00 -4.89 -1.21
N SER A 144 13.00 -5.87 -2.13
CA SER A 144 12.06 -5.91 -3.25
C SER A 144 10.60 -5.90 -2.77
N LEU A 145 10.27 -6.68 -1.75
CA LEU A 145 8.91 -6.70 -1.18
C LEU A 145 8.52 -5.35 -0.57
N VAL A 146 9.43 -4.67 0.12
CA VAL A 146 9.19 -3.34 0.69
C VAL A 146 8.95 -2.31 -0.43
N GLU A 147 9.75 -2.34 -1.50
CA GLU A 147 9.56 -1.47 -2.67
C GLU A 147 8.18 -1.68 -3.29
N GLU A 148 7.77 -2.93 -3.52
CA GLU A 148 6.45 -3.25 -4.06
C GLU A 148 5.31 -2.80 -3.13
N MET A 149 5.46 -2.98 -1.82
CA MET A 149 4.48 -2.49 -0.84
C MET A 149 4.35 -0.96 -0.88
N CYS A 150 5.46 -0.25 -1.02
CA CYS A 150 5.47 1.21 -1.18
C CYS A 150 4.72 1.65 -2.44
N VAL A 151 4.91 0.96 -3.56
CA VAL A 151 4.18 1.22 -4.82
C VAL A 151 2.67 1.04 -4.62
N VAL A 152 2.24 -0.08 -4.04
CA VAL A 152 0.81 -0.34 -3.77
C VAL A 152 0.21 0.71 -2.83
N ARG A 153 0.97 1.18 -1.83
CA ARG A 153 0.53 2.24 -0.91
C ARG A 153 0.41 3.59 -1.61
N ALA A 154 1.35 3.92 -2.49
CA ALA A 154 1.29 5.14 -3.30
C ALA A 154 0.07 5.14 -4.23
N GLU A 155 -0.22 4.00 -4.86
CA GLU A 155 -1.44 3.78 -5.65
C GLU A 155 -2.70 4.06 -4.83
N GLU A 156 -2.81 3.41 -3.67
CA GLU A 156 -3.99 3.57 -2.82
C GLU A 156 -4.26 5.05 -2.50
N ARG A 157 -3.22 5.82 -2.18
CA ARG A 157 -3.33 7.25 -1.90
C ARG A 157 -3.84 8.03 -3.11
N PHE A 158 -3.24 7.81 -4.29
CA PHE A 158 -3.66 8.47 -5.53
C PHE A 158 -5.14 8.22 -5.82
N TYR A 159 -5.61 6.97 -5.69
CA TYR A 159 -6.99 6.63 -6.00
C TYR A 159 -7.99 7.14 -4.95
N ARG A 160 -7.60 7.25 -3.67
CA ARG A 160 -8.43 7.91 -2.65
C ARG A 160 -8.61 9.40 -2.94
N ASP A 161 -7.55 10.07 -3.40
CA ASP A 161 -7.62 11.49 -3.78
C ASP A 161 -8.54 11.69 -5.00
N LEU A 162 -8.46 10.80 -6.00
CA LEU A 162 -9.33 10.80 -7.17
C LEU A 162 -10.80 10.54 -6.81
N GLU A 163 -11.05 9.57 -5.92
CA GLU A 163 -12.40 9.27 -5.42
C GLU A 163 -13.01 10.49 -4.71
N ALA A 164 -12.24 11.17 -3.86
CA ALA A 164 -12.67 12.39 -3.19
C ALA A 164 -12.92 13.56 -4.17
N GLU A 165 -12.19 13.63 -5.28
CA GLU A 165 -12.46 14.60 -6.36
C GLU A 165 -13.80 14.31 -7.05
N ILE A 166 -14.08 13.05 -7.40
CA ILE A 166 -15.35 12.65 -8.03
C ILE A 166 -16.54 12.98 -7.13
N PHE A 167 -16.47 12.62 -5.83
CA PHE A 167 -17.55 12.89 -4.89
C PHE A 167 -17.79 14.38 -4.64
N ARG A 168 -16.75 15.21 -4.66
CA ARG A 168 -16.90 16.68 -4.60
C ARG A 168 -17.66 17.24 -5.80
N GLY A 169 -17.54 16.60 -6.98
CA GLY A 169 -18.24 17.01 -8.20
C GLY A 169 -19.71 16.57 -8.29
N ILE A 170 -20.18 15.62 -7.47
CA ILE A 170 -21.58 15.14 -7.49
C ILE A 170 -22.51 16.04 -6.66
N GLY A 171 -21.97 16.80 -5.70
CA GLY A 171 -22.73 17.71 -4.83
C GLY A 171 -22.87 19.15 -5.33
N GLN A 172 -22.40 19.45 -6.55
CA GLN A 172 -22.57 20.75 -7.24
C GLN A 172 -23.67 20.64 -8.28
#